data_AF-A0A258ITZ8-F1
#
_entry.id   AF-A0A258ITZ8-F1
#
_cell.length_a   1.000
_cell.length_b   1.000
_cell.length_c   1.000
_cell.angle_alpha   90.00
_cell.angle_beta   90.00
_cell.angle_gamma   90.00
#
_symmetry.space_group_name_H-M   'P 1'
#
loop_
_entity.id
_entity.type
_entity.pdbx_description
1 polymer ?
#
loop_
_entity_poly.entity_id
_entity_poly.type
_entity_poly.pdbx_seq_one_letter_code
_entity_poly.pdbx_strand_id
1 'polypeptide(L)'
;MLVTSRHQAALTARFLKPVAPMLEDLFLALRAETDLALGPDAPPVYGKPYPYGYCLEITKDVQARLNARLRQPRHPAERAIKAYLNSGGAARRIWGVLRDRFFQNAFQIGGLYIDVSNDTVDVSKPKVEILPMDQSGLEPVRDAAHFARIAERYWGVTFFANHALPSLAPLFPMIGVDARGKARLYSDIRYMVNLFRSSQFVQAECWLEDGPAPSMALIRAIRARCPADLLAANPVATQEAALQACRSARAEGRASDDDWLEARARDLLAIGRSPIPVLERG
;
A
#
# COMPACT_ATOMS: atom_id res chain seq x y z
N MET A 1 12.24 -7.38 -0.69
CA MET A 1 12.87 -7.70 -1.99
C MET A 1 11.97 -8.67 -2.75
N LEU A 2 11.53 -8.31 -3.97
CA LEU A 2 10.66 -9.12 -4.84
C LEU A 2 11.42 -10.20 -5.64
N VAL A 3 12.70 -10.39 -5.33
CA VAL A 3 13.61 -11.32 -6.04
C VAL A 3 13.30 -12.77 -5.67
N THR A 4 13.23 -13.63 -6.69
CA THR A 4 13.10 -15.09 -6.53
C THR A 4 14.49 -15.70 -6.36
N SER A 5 14.75 -16.36 -5.23
CA SER A 5 16.03 -17.06 -5.03
C SER A 5 16.14 -18.30 -5.94
N ARG A 6 17.36 -18.77 -6.20
CA ARG A 6 17.59 -20.01 -6.99
C ARG A 6 16.82 -21.21 -6.42
N HIS A 7 16.77 -21.32 -5.10
CA HIS A 7 16.00 -22.36 -4.41
C HIS A 7 14.49 -22.24 -4.71
N GLN A 8 13.93 -21.03 -4.59
CA GLN A 8 12.52 -20.79 -4.90
C GLN A 8 12.19 -21.05 -6.38
N ALA A 9 13.10 -20.70 -7.29
CA ALA A 9 12.94 -20.97 -8.72
C ALA A 9 12.93 -22.48 -9.02
N ALA A 10 13.83 -23.25 -8.40
CA ALA A 10 13.88 -24.71 -8.55
C ALA A 10 12.60 -25.39 -8.04
N LEU A 11 12.10 -24.98 -6.86
CA LEU A 11 10.83 -25.48 -6.32
C LEU A 11 9.64 -25.09 -7.21
N THR A 12 9.65 -23.87 -7.76
CA THR A 12 8.60 -23.40 -8.68
C THR A 12 8.57 -24.27 -9.95
N ALA A 13 9.73 -24.53 -10.55
CA ALA A 13 9.85 -25.36 -11.73
C ALA A 13 9.41 -26.82 -11.47
N ARG A 14 9.71 -27.34 -10.29
CA ARG A 14 9.36 -28.72 -9.90
C ARG A 14 7.88 -28.90 -9.59
N PHE A 15 7.28 -27.98 -8.85
CA PHE A 15 5.94 -28.19 -8.28
C PHE A 15 4.85 -27.37 -8.97
N LEU A 16 5.13 -26.12 -9.35
CA LEU A 16 4.09 -25.18 -9.80
C LEU A 16 3.99 -25.10 -11.32
N LYS A 17 5.13 -25.06 -12.02
CA LYS A 17 5.16 -24.99 -13.49
C LYS A 17 4.41 -26.15 -14.18
N PRO A 18 4.49 -27.42 -13.71
CA PRO A 18 3.78 -28.53 -14.36
C PRO A 18 2.26 -28.43 -14.28
N VAL A 19 1.73 -27.64 -13.34
CA VAL A 19 0.29 -27.47 -13.11
C VAL A 19 -0.18 -26.05 -13.44
N ALA A 20 0.56 -25.29 -14.26
CA ALA A 20 0.26 -23.88 -14.53
C ALA A 20 -1.19 -23.62 -15.00
N PRO A 21 -1.78 -24.39 -15.94
CA PRO A 21 -3.18 -24.21 -16.32
C PRO A 21 -4.14 -24.44 -15.14
N MET A 22 -3.85 -25.45 -14.30
CA MET A 22 -4.67 -25.78 -13.13
C MET A 22 -4.53 -24.73 -12.02
N LEU A 23 -3.44 -23.96 -11.97
CA LEU A 23 -3.31 -22.82 -11.05
C LEU A 23 -4.31 -21.73 -11.45
N GLU A 24 -4.41 -21.42 -12.74
CA GLU A 24 -5.37 -20.43 -13.25
C GLU A 24 -6.81 -20.85 -12.92
N ASP A 25 -7.18 -22.11 -13.19
CA ASP A 25 -8.50 -22.66 -12.82
C ASP A 25 -8.79 -22.52 -11.33
N LEU A 26 -7.82 -22.86 -10.47
CA LEU A 26 -7.95 -22.74 -9.03
C LEU A 26 -8.20 -21.29 -8.61
N PHE A 27 -7.40 -20.34 -9.12
CA PHE A 27 -7.51 -18.94 -8.73
C PHE A 27 -8.76 -18.27 -9.30
N LEU A 28 -9.22 -18.66 -10.49
CA LEU A 28 -10.50 -18.23 -11.05
C LEU A 28 -11.66 -18.74 -10.19
N ALA A 29 -11.63 -20.01 -9.75
CA ALA A 29 -12.65 -20.56 -8.87
C ALA A 29 -12.67 -19.85 -7.50
N LEU A 30 -11.51 -19.61 -6.90
CA LEU A 30 -11.40 -18.84 -5.66
C LEU A 30 -11.93 -17.41 -5.85
N ARG A 31 -11.57 -16.75 -6.96
CA ARG A 31 -12.03 -15.40 -7.28
C ARG A 31 -13.55 -15.35 -7.49
N ALA A 32 -14.15 -16.35 -8.11
CA ALA A 32 -15.60 -16.41 -8.28
C ALA A 32 -16.33 -16.52 -6.92
N GLU A 33 -15.82 -17.32 -5.99
CA GLU A 33 -16.37 -17.37 -4.63
C GLU A 33 -16.21 -16.04 -3.87
N THR A 34 -15.08 -15.35 -4.08
CA THR A 34 -14.86 -14.01 -3.53
C THR A 34 -15.82 -12.99 -4.12
N ASP A 35 -16.03 -13.00 -5.44
CA ASP A 35 -17.00 -12.12 -6.11
C ASP A 35 -18.41 -12.33 -5.57
N LEU A 36 -18.83 -13.58 -5.31
CA LEU A 36 -20.13 -13.89 -4.71
C LEU A 36 -20.25 -13.41 -3.26
N ALA A 37 -19.16 -13.46 -2.48
CA ALA A 37 -19.17 -13.06 -1.08
C ALA A 37 -19.08 -11.55 -0.87
N LEU A 38 -18.29 -10.85 -1.71
CA LEU A 38 -18.05 -9.42 -1.56
C LEU A 38 -18.95 -8.57 -2.44
N GLY A 39 -19.26 -9.03 -3.65
CA GLY A 39 -19.91 -8.22 -4.70
C GLY A 39 -21.29 -7.67 -4.36
N PRO A 40 -22.24 -8.48 -3.85
CA PRO A 40 -23.64 -8.05 -3.69
C PRO A 40 -23.84 -6.78 -2.87
N ASP A 41 -23.07 -6.61 -1.79
CA ASP A 41 -23.21 -5.50 -0.84
C ASP A 41 -22.00 -4.55 -0.83
N ALA A 42 -21.10 -4.68 -1.82
CA ALA A 42 -19.89 -3.86 -1.91
C ALA A 42 -20.25 -2.39 -2.20
N PRO A 43 -19.92 -1.43 -1.29
CA PRO A 43 -20.13 -0.02 -1.58
C PRO A 43 -19.27 0.44 -2.76
N PRO A 44 -19.73 1.41 -3.57
CA PRO A 44 -18.92 1.96 -4.65
C PRO A 44 -17.62 2.58 -4.12
N VAL A 45 -16.51 2.31 -4.81
CA VAL A 45 -15.20 2.88 -4.51
C VAL A 45 -14.82 3.84 -5.65
N TYR A 46 -14.43 5.06 -5.30
CA TYR A 46 -14.21 6.16 -6.26
C TYR A 46 -15.42 6.41 -7.20
N GLY A 47 -16.64 6.15 -6.71
CA GLY A 47 -17.87 6.29 -7.49
C GLY A 47 -18.10 5.18 -8.52
N LYS A 48 -17.30 4.12 -8.52
CA LYS A 48 -17.44 2.97 -9.41
C LYS A 48 -17.91 1.73 -8.64
N PRO A 49 -18.76 0.87 -9.25
CA PRO A 49 -19.21 -0.36 -8.60
C PRO A 49 -18.06 -1.36 -8.45
N TYR A 50 -18.30 -2.40 -7.65
CA TYR A 50 -17.44 -3.58 -7.60
C TYR A 50 -17.13 -4.10 -9.02
N PRO A 51 -15.89 -4.49 -9.36
CA PRO A 51 -14.75 -4.72 -8.47
C PRO A 51 -13.77 -3.53 -8.38
N TYR A 52 -14.12 -2.33 -8.86
CA TYR A 52 -13.19 -1.21 -8.90
C TYR A 52 -12.60 -0.87 -7.53
N GLY A 53 -11.27 -0.83 -7.42
CA GLY A 53 -10.59 -0.46 -6.17
C GLY A 53 -10.59 -1.53 -5.06
N TYR A 54 -11.14 -2.73 -5.30
CA TYR A 54 -11.22 -3.83 -4.33
C TYR A 54 -10.00 -4.77 -4.33
N CYS A 55 -8.85 -4.37 -4.90
CA CYS A 55 -7.72 -5.28 -5.09
C CYS A 55 -7.18 -5.88 -3.78
N LEU A 56 -7.20 -5.10 -2.69
CA LEU A 56 -6.77 -5.57 -1.38
C LEU A 56 -7.75 -6.56 -0.76
N GLU A 57 -9.04 -6.24 -0.79
CA GLU A 57 -10.14 -7.02 -0.22
C GLU A 57 -10.25 -8.37 -0.92
N ILE A 58 -10.23 -8.35 -2.25
CA ILE A 58 -10.25 -9.56 -3.09
C ILE A 58 -9.03 -10.43 -2.77
N THR A 59 -7.82 -9.84 -2.76
CA THR A 59 -6.58 -10.58 -2.47
C THR A 59 -6.60 -11.17 -1.05
N LYS A 60 -7.13 -10.47 -0.05
CA LYS A 60 -7.25 -10.98 1.32
C LYS A 60 -8.22 -12.16 1.41
N ASP A 61 -9.39 -12.04 0.80
CA ASP A 61 -10.41 -13.09 0.84
C ASP A 61 -9.94 -14.35 0.09
N VAL A 62 -9.38 -14.19 -1.11
CA VAL A 62 -8.76 -15.31 -1.85
C VAL A 62 -7.65 -15.97 -1.06
N GLN A 63 -6.82 -15.20 -0.33
CA GLN A 63 -5.78 -15.78 0.53
C GLN A 63 -6.38 -16.65 1.64
N ALA A 64 -7.42 -16.16 2.32
CA ALA A 64 -8.08 -16.89 3.39
C ALA A 64 -8.68 -18.22 2.86
N ARG A 65 -9.35 -18.17 1.71
CA ARG A 65 -9.91 -19.35 1.04
C ARG A 65 -8.83 -20.33 0.60
N LEU A 66 -7.76 -19.87 -0.04
CA LEU A 66 -6.63 -20.70 -0.42
C LEU A 66 -6.05 -21.41 0.80
N ASN A 67 -5.78 -20.68 1.88
CA ASN A 67 -5.27 -21.25 3.13
C ASN A 67 -6.21 -22.33 3.71
N ALA A 68 -7.53 -22.13 3.65
CA ALA A 68 -8.50 -23.13 4.07
C ALA A 68 -8.42 -24.39 3.19
N ARG A 69 -8.39 -24.24 1.86
CA ARG A 69 -8.31 -25.37 0.92
C ARG A 69 -7.01 -26.16 1.04
N LEU A 70 -5.87 -25.49 1.31
CA LEU A 70 -4.59 -26.17 1.51
C LEU A 70 -4.54 -27.08 2.74
N ARG A 71 -5.46 -26.92 3.72
CA ARG A 71 -5.58 -27.86 4.84
C ARG A 71 -6.01 -29.25 4.36
N GLN A 72 -6.92 -29.31 3.38
CA GLN A 72 -7.45 -30.54 2.79
C GLN A 72 -7.52 -30.41 1.25
N PRO A 73 -6.37 -30.54 0.55
CA PRO A 73 -6.30 -30.25 -0.89
C PRO A 73 -7.06 -31.30 -1.72
N ARG A 74 -8.00 -30.84 -2.54
CA ARG A 74 -8.82 -31.68 -3.44
C ARG A 74 -8.47 -31.44 -4.90
N HIS A 75 -8.03 -30.23 -5.25
CA HIS A 75 -7.59 -29.87 -6.59
C HIS A 75 -6.11 -30.23 -6.85
N PRO A 76 -5.71 -30.65 -8.07
CA PRO A 76 -4.29 -30.87 -8.40
C PRO A 76 -3.39 -29.67 -8.08
N ALA A 77 -3.85 -28.45 -8.37
CA ALA A 77 -3.09 -27.24 -8.06
C ALA A 77 -2.97 -26.97 -6.55
N GLU A 78 -3.98 -27.30 -5.74
CA GLU A 78 -3.89 -27.21 -4.28
C GLU A 78 -2.86 -28.20 -3.74
N ARG A 79 -2.81 -29.42 -4.27
CA ARG A 79 -1.80 -30.42 -3.91
C ARG A 79 -0.40 -29.94 -4.29
N ALA A 80 -0.24 -29.35 -5.47
CA ALA A 80 1.03 -28.81 -5.94
C ALA A 80 1.51 -27.64 -5.08
N ILE A 81 0.64 -26.68 -4.74
CA ILE A 81 0.96 -25.57 -3.85
C ILE A 81 1.33 -26.11 -2.45
N LYS A 82 0.57 -27.07 -1.91
CA LYS A 82 0.89 -27.69 -0.62
C LYS A 82 2.25 -28.40 -0.64
N ALA A 83 2.54 -29.17 -1.68
CA ALA A 83 3.84 -29.84 -1.84
C ALA A 83 5.00 -28.84 -1.98
N TYR A 84 4.78 -27.76 -2.73
CA TYR A 84 5.72 -26.66 -2.85
C TYR A 84 6.04 -26.03 -1.49
N LEU A 85 5.02 -25.67 -0.71
CA LEU A 85 5.19 -25.09 0.64
C LEU A 85 5.87 -26.07 1.60
N ASN A 86 5.46 -27.34 1.61
CA ASN A 86 6.07 -28.39 2.43
C ASN A 86 7.55 -28.65 2.08
N SER A 87 7.98 -28.26 0.88
CA SER A 87 9.37 -28.40 0.42
C SER A 87 10.24 -27.16 0.70
N GLY A 88 9.76 -26.20 1.52
CA GLY A 88 10.46 -24.94 1.81
C GLY A 88 10.08 -23.78 0.86
N GLY A 89 9.04 -23.97 0.05
CA GLY A 89 8.49 -22.92 -0.79
C GLY A 89 7.88 -21.78 0.03
N ALA A 90 7.95 -20.56 -0.50
CA ALA A 90 7.37 -19.37 0.13
C ALA A 90 6.19 -18.82 -0.69
N ALA A 91 5.08 -18.56 -0.01
CA ALA A 91 3.95 -17.83 -0.54
C ALA A 91 3.68 -16.60 0.33
N ARG A 92 3.46 -15.45 -0.29
CA ARG A 92 3.15 -14.20 0.42
C ARG A 92 2.29 -13.27 -0.42
N ARG A 93 1.51 -12.42 0.25
CA ARG A 93 0.93 -11.24 -0.41
C ARG A 93 2.03 -10.20 -0.61
N ILE A 94 2.03 -9.57 -1.77
CA ILE A 94 2.94 -8.50 -2.17
C ILE A 94 2.13 -7.28 -2.55
N TRP A 95 2.73 -6.10 -2.34
CA TRP A 95 2.19 -4.82 -2.73
C TRP A 95 3.32 -3.99 -3.34
N GLY A 96 3.01 -3.25 -4.40
CA GLY A 96 4.00 -2.43 -5.09
C GLY A 96 3.40 -1.66 -6.25
N VAL A 97 4.28 -1.10 -7.08
CA VAL A 97 3.92 -0.37 -8.29
C VAL A 97 3.96 -1.33 -9.47
N LEU A 98 2.83 -1.53 -10.11
CA LEU A 98 2.70 -2.37 -11.30
C LEU A 98 2.92 -1.50 -12.55
N ARG A 99 4.01 -1.79 -13.26
CA ARG A 99 4.34 -1.23 -14.59
C ARG A 99 4.36 0.31 -14.61
N ASP A 100 4.85 0.94 -13.54
CA ASP A 100 4.91 2.41 -13.30
C ASP A 100 3.55 3.12 -13.52
N ARG A 101 2.44 2.43 -13.22
CA ARG A 101 1.08 2.97 -13.46
C ARG A 101 0.16 2.91 -12.25
N PHE A 102 0.11 1.80 -11.54
CA PHE A 102 -0.88 1.57 -10.49
C PHE A 102 -0.24 0.90 -9.28
N PHE A 103 -0.83 1.10 -8.10
CA PHE A 103 -0.50 0.27 -6.94
C PHE A 103 -1.32 -1.02 -7.00
N GLN A 104 -0.67 -2.17 -6.81
CA GLN A 104 -1.35 -3.46 -6.92
C GLN A 104 -1.06 -4.38 -5.72
N ASN A 105 -2.09 -5.09 -5.27
CA ASN A 105 -1.98 -6.24 -4.38
C ASN A 105 -1.99 -7.52 -5.20
N ALA A 106 -1.06 -8.43 -4.93
CA ALA A 106 -0.97 -9.72 -5.60
C ALA A 106 -0.36 -10.76 -4.67
N PHE A 107 -0.24 -12.00 -5.12
CA PHE A 107 0.59 -13.01 -4.48
C PHE A 107 1.92 -13.17 -5.20
N GLN A 108 2.96 -13.45 -4.42
CA GLN A 108 4.15 -14.12 -4.89
C GLN A 108 4.14 -15.54 -4.33
N ILE A 109 4.05 -16.54 -5.21
CA ILE A 109 4.20 -17.95 -4.86
C ILE A 109 5.41 -18.47 -5.63
N GLY A 110 6.55 -18.55 -4.93
CA GLY A 110 7.84 -18.84 -5.53
C GLY A 110 8.22 -17.82 -6.60
N GLY A 111 8.47 -18.32 -7.81
CA GLY A 111 8.80 -17.52 -8.98
C GLY A 111 7.60 -16.94 -9.72
N LEU A 112 6.37 -17.13 -9.22
CA LEU A 112 5.15 -16.66 -9.87
C LEU A 112 4.59 -15.42 -9.18
N TYR A 113 4.26 -14.42 -9.99
CA TYR A 113 3.33 -13.35 -9.69
C TYR A 113 1.92 -13.84 -10.01
N ILE A 114 0.98 -13.70 -9.07
CA ILE A 114 -0.41 -14.11 -9.22
C ILE A 114 -1.28 -12.96 -8.76
N ASP A 115 -1.87 -12.25 -9.72
CA ASP A 115 -2.84 -11.21 -9.48
C ASP A 115 -4.24 -11.78 -9.60
N VAL A 116 -4.97 -11.82 -8.49
CA VAL A 116 -6.35 -12.31 -8.46
C VAL A 116 -7.37 -11.16 -8.58
N SER A 117 -6.89 -9.97 -8.93
CA SER A 117 -7.62 -8.70 -8.94
C SER A 117 -7.22 -7.81 -10.12
N ASN A 118 -6.80 -8.41 -11.23
CA ASN A 118 -6.25 -7.69 -12.38
C ASN A 118 -7.29 -6.81 -13.11
N ASP A 119 -8.58 -7.10 -12.92
CA ASP A 119 -9.74 -6.38 -13.45
C ASP A 119 -10.20 -5.18 -12.59
N THR A 120 -9.57 -4.93 -11.44
CA THR A 120 -10.02 -3.92 -10.45
C THR A 120 -9.70 -2.46 -10.81
N VAL A 121 -8.92 -2.24 -11.88
CA VAL A 121 -8.68 -0.91 -12.49
C VAL A 121 -9.33 -0.80 -13.86
N ASP A 122 -9.55 -1.94 -14.52
CA ASP A 122 -10.14 -2.04 -15.86
C ASP A 122 -10.86 -3.40 -15.96
N VAL A 123 -12.19 -3.35 -15.90
CA VAL A 123 -13.04 -4.55 -15.85
C VAL A 123 -13.05 -5.35 -17.16
N SER A 124 -12.46 -4.81 -18.24
CA SER A 124 -12.29 -5.55 -19.49
C SER A 124 -11.15 -6.56 -19.45
N LYS A 125 -10.26 -6.45 -18.46
CA LYS A 125 -9.12 -7.38 -18.30
C LYS A 125 -9.57 -8.72 -17.72
N PRO A 126 -8.76 -9.79 -17.93
CA PRO A 126 -8.93 -11.04 -17.19
C PRO A 126 -8.89 -10.80 -15.68
N LYS A 127 -9.75 -11.51 -14.93
CA LYS A 127 -9.83 -11.41 -13.47
C LYS A 127 -8.55 -11.84 -12.76
N VAL A 128 -7.91 -12.88 -13.31
CA VAL A 128 -6.68 -13.47 -12.80
C VAL A 128 -5.58 -13.32 -13.85
N GLU A 129 -4.38 -12.94 -13.41
CA GLU A 129 -3.15 -12.91 -14.23
C GLU A 129 -2.06 -13.69 -13.49
N ILE A 130 -1.43 -14.66 -14.16
CA ILE A 130 -0.30 -15.42 -13.62
C ILE A 130 0.90 -15.24 -14.54
N LEU A 131 2.00 -14.73 -14.01
CA LEU A 131 3.23 -14.47 -14.75
C LEU A 131 4.46 -14.91 -13.95
N PRO A 132 5.60 -15.18 -14.59
CA PRO A 132 6.89 -15.14 -13.91
C PRO A 132 7.07 -13.79 -13.20
N MET A 133 7.62 -13.79 -11.98
CA MET A 133 7.75 -12.60 -11.15
C MET A 133 8.56 -11.49 -11.84
N ASP A 134 9.62 -11.86 -12.56
CA ASP A 134 10.47 -10.96 -13.34
C ASP A 134 9.79 -10.37 -14.58
N GLN A 135 8.69 -10.97 -15.04
CA GLN A 135 7.88 -10.50 -16.17
C GLN A 135 6.64 -9.71 -15.74
N SER A 136 6.30 -9.72 -14.44
CA SER A 136 5.11 -9.02 -13.93
C SER A 136 5.16 -7.49 -14.13
N GLY A 137 6.37 -6.93 -14.07
CA GLY A 137 6.58 -5.49 -13.98
C GLY A 137 6.19 -4.89 -12.63
N LEU A 138 5.98 -5.71 -11.59
CA LEU A 138 5.76 -5.21 -10.24
C LEU A 138 7.10 -4.87 -9.58
N GLU A 139 7.22 -3.64 -9.10
CA GLU A 139 8.40 -3.15 -8.39
C GLU A 139 8.04 -2.57 -7.02
N PRO A 140 8.98 -2.57 -6.05
CA PRO A 140 8.75 -1.90 -4.79
C PRO A 140 8.64 -0.38 -4.99
N VAL A 141 7.82 0.27 -4.17
CA VAL A 141 7.93 1.74 -4.03
C VAL A 141 9.31 2.05 -3.47
N ARG A 142 10.02 2.97 -4.15
CA ARG A 142 11.43 3.28 -3.91
C ARG A 142 11.60 4.31 -2.79
N ASP A 143 10.76 5.32 -2.82
CA ASP A 143 10.79 6.51 -1.98
C ASP A 143 9.44 7.24 -2.07
N ALA A 144 9.30 8.33 -1.31
CA ALA A 144 8.10 9.17 -1.30
C ALA A 144 7.81 9.83 -2.66
N ALA A 145 8.84 10.23 -3.43
CA ALA A 145 8.65 10.88 -4.72
C ALA A 145 8.11 9.89 -5.77
N HIS A 146 8.58 8.65 -5.75
CA HIS A 146 8.03 7.56 -6.54
C HIS A 146 6.57 7.30 -6.14
N PHE A 147 6.27 7.22 -4.84
CA PHE A 147 4.88 7.08 -4.38
C PHE A 147 3.98 8.22 -4.89
N ALA A 148 4.41 9.47 -4.69
CA ALA A 148 3.69 10.66 -5.15
C ALA A 148 3.40 10.55 -6.64
N ARG A 149 4.42 10.41 -7.50
CA ARG A 149 4.27 10.36 -8.96
C ARG A 149 3.20 9.35 -9.41
N ILE A 150 3.19 8.15 -8.82
CA ILE A 150 2.20 7.11 -9.14
C ILE A 150 0.82 7.50 -8.62
N ALA A 151 0.72 7.93 -7.36
CA ALA A 151 -0.52 8.34 -6.73
C ALA A 151 -1.16 9.56 -7.41
N GLU A 152 -0.39 10.53 -7.88
CA GLU A 152 -0.90 11.71 -8.59
C GLU A 152 -1.56 11.31 -9.92
N ARG A 153 -0.86 10.47 -10.70
CA ARG A 153 -1.39 9.97 -11.98
C ARG A 153 -2.60 9.05 -11.79
N TYR A 154 -2.54 8.16 -10.80
CA TYR A 154 -3.56 7.13 -10.60
C TYR A 154 -4.79 7.63 -9.84
N TRP A 155 -4.60 8.45 -8.81
CA TRP A 155 -5.68 8.92 -7.93
C TRP A 155 -6.09 10.38 -8.17
N GLY A 156 -5.37 11.13 -9.01
CA GLY A 156 -5.67 12.55 -9.27
C GLY A 156 -5.49 13.42 -8.01
N VAL A 157 -4.48 13.08 -7.20
CA VAL A 157 -4.09 13.81 -5.99
C VAL A 157 -2.88 14.68 -6.34
N THR A 158 -2.65 15.77 -5.60
CA THR A 158 -1.40 16.53 -5.63
C THR A 158 -0.72 16.43 -4.28
N PHE A 159 0.59 16.15 -4.24
CA PHE A 159 1.32 15.97 -2.98
C PHE A 159 2.23 17.15 -2.63
N PHE A 160 2.29 17.44 -1.33
CA PHE A 160 3.13 18.44 -0.71
C PHE A 160 3.89 17.84 0.49
N ALA A 161 4.97 18.49 0.91
CA ALA A 161 5.67 18.17 2.14
C ALA A 161 4.81 18.51 3.38
N ASN A 162 4.82 17.64 4.39
CA ASN A 162 4.13 17.87 5.65
C ASN A 162 4.94 18.80 6.56
N HIS A 163 4.83 20.09 6.30
CA HIS A 163 5.34 21.14 7.20
C HIS A 163 4.32 21.54 8.28
N ALA A 164 3.07 21.08 8.16
CA ALA A 164 1.96 21.51 9.01
C ALA A 164 2.01 20.88 10.41
N LEU A 165 2.48 19.62 10.50
CA LEU A 165 2.53 18.82 11.73
C LEU A 165 3.90 18.11 11.85
N PRO A 166 4.96 18.83 12.26
CA PRO A 166 6.31 18.28 12.37
C PRO A 166 6.45 16.97 13.16
N SER A 167 5.79 16.82 14.31
CA SER A 167 5.84 15.60 15.12
C SER A 167 5.30 14.35 14.40
N LEU A 168 4.49 14.54 13.36
CA LEU A 168 3.95 13.46 12.52
C LEU A 168 4.79 13.22 11.25
N ALA A 169 5.60 14.19 10.85
CA ALA A 169 6.34 14.18 9.60
C ALA A 169 7.28 12.96 9.40
N PRO A 170 7.93 12.38 10.43
CA PRO A 170 8.79 11.21 10.20
C PRO A 170 8.05 9.97 9.67
N LEU A 171 6.77 9.81 10.01
CA LEU A 171 5.94 8.70 9.56
C LEU A 171 4.98 9.10 8.43
N PHE A 172 4.56 10.36 8.43
CA PHE A 172 3.59 10.92 7.50
C PHE A 172 4.13 12.21 6.85
N PRO A 173 5.19 12.12 6.04
CA PRO A 173 5.86 13.30 5.47
C PRO A 173 5.07 13.98 4.35
N MET A 174 3.92 13.41 3.94
CA MET A 174 3.21 13.84 2.74
C MET A 174 1.81 14.35 3.09
N ILE A 175 1.44 15.53 2.57
CA ILE A 175 0.07 16.02 2.50
C ILE A 175 -0.42 15.83 1.07
N GLY A 176 -1.60 15.23 0.89
CA GLY A 176 -2.21 15.07 -0.43
C GLY A 176 -3.53 15.84 -0.51
N VAL A 177 -3.75 16.51 -1.64
CA VAL A 177 -4.97 17.26 -1.96
C VAL A 177 -5.65 16.61 -3.16
N ASP A 178 -6.89 16.16 -3.02
CA ASP A 178 -7.65 15.56 -4.13
C ASP A 178 -8.22 16.60 -5.10
N ALA A 179 -8.76 16.15 -6.24
CA ALA A 179 -9.39 17.01 -7.25
C ALA A 179 -10.60 17.82 -6.74
N ARG A 180 -11.15 17.50 -5.55
CA ARG A 180 -12.22 18.27 -4.89
C ARG A 180 -11.65 19.27 -3.88
N GLY A 181 -10.34 19.47 -3.87
CA GLY A 181 -9.63 20.34 -2.95
C GLY A 181 -9.54 19.74 -1.54
N LYS A 182 -9.75 18.43 -1.35
CA LYS A 182 -9.73 17.87 0.00
C LYS A 182 -8.33 17.40 0.38
N ALA A 183 -7.78 17.98 1.44
CA ALA A 183 -6.48 17.69 1.99
C ALA A 183 -6.52 16.63 3.11
N ARG A 184 -5.47 15.81 3.18
CA ARG A 184 -5.18 14.92 4.32
C ARG A 184 -3.69 14.58 4.35
N LEU A 185 -3.21 14.09 5.48
CA LEU A 185 -1.91 13.41 5.51
C LEU A 185 -2.05 12.06 4.80
N TYR A 186 -1.05 11.73 4.00
CA TYR A 186 -0.93 10.47 3.26
C TYR A 186 0.18 9.61 3.86
N SER A 187 0.48 8.49 3.18
CA SER A 187 1.46 7.47 3.59
C SER A 187 1.08 6.68 4.85
N ASP A 188 -0.20 6.73 5.24
CA ASP A 188 -0.80 5.97 6.34
C ASP A 188 -0.90 4.46 6.08
N ILE A 189 -0.57 4.03 4.86
CA ILE A 189 -0.43 2.61 4.54
C ILE A 189 0.84 2.03 5.18
N ARG A 190 0.71 0.85 5.78
CA ARG A 190 1.80 0.16 6.50
C ARG A 190 3.09 0.03 5.69
N TYR A 191 2.99 -0.13 4.37
CA TYR A 191 4.17 -0.21 3.51
C TYR A 191 5.02 1.07 3.58
N MET A 192 4.40 2.25 3.43
CA MET A 192 5.12 3.52 3.41
C MET A 192 5.67 3.86 4.80
N VAL A 193 4.89 3.60 5.85
CA VAL A 193 5.36 3.68 7.25
C VAL A 193 6.64 2.86 7.45
N ASN A 194 6.65 1.60 6.98
CA ASN A 194 7.82 0.74 7.09
C ASN A 194 8.99 1.21 6.22
N LEU A 195 8.71 1.77 5.03
CA LEU A 195 9.72 2.36 4.16
C LEU A 195 10.48 3.48 4.89
N PHE A 196 9.76 4.41 5.52
CA PHE A 196 10.38 5.49 6.29
C PHE A 196 11.10 4.99 7.55
N ARG A 197 10.50 4.04 8.30
CA ARG A 197 11.17 3.43 9.46
C ARG A 197 12.46 2.71 9.08
N SER A 198 12.44 1.95 7.98
CA SER A 198 13.59 1.14 7.52
C SER A 198 14.79 2.00 7.09
N SER A 199 14.54 3.23 6.64
CA SER A 199 15.57 4.22 6.33
C SER A 199 15.93 5.12 7.51
N GLN A 200 15.47 4.80 8.72
CA GLN A 200 15.60 5.66 9.91
C GLN A 200 15.17 7.11 9.64
N PHE A 201 14.04 7.25 8.93
CA PHE A 201 13.41 8.50 8.53
C PHE A 201 14.18 9.36 7.52
N VAL A 202 15.32 8.89 6.98
CA VAL A 202 16.08 9.61 5.94
C VAL A 202 15.23 9.87 4.71
N GLN A 203 14.43 8.89 4.26
CA GLN A 203 13.56 9.10 3.10
C GLN A 203 12.41 10.06 3.37
N ALA A 204 11.98 10.19 4.63
CA ALA A 204 11.00 11.21 5.02
C ALA A 204 11.64 12.61 4.98
N GLU A 205 12.88 12.75 5.50
CA GLU A 205 13.67 13.99 5.41
C GLU A 205 13.81 14.46 3.96
N CYS A 206 14.25 13.58 3.04
CA CYS A 206 14.40 13.93 1.63
C CYS A 206 13.10 14.47 1.01
N TRP A 207 11.94 13.88 1.34
CA TRP A 207 10.66 14.41 0.85
C TRP A 207 10.28 15.76 1.47
N LEU A 208 10.56 15.96 2.76
CA LEU A 208 10.28 17.21 3.44
C LEU A 208 11.18 18.35 2.94
N GLU A 209 12.37 18.01 2.44
CA GLU A 209 13.35 18.91 1.84
C GLU A 209 13.02 19.23 0.38
N ASP A 210 12.88 18.20 -0.46
CA ASP A 210 12.81 18.34 -1.92
C ASP A 210 11.38 18.35 -2.49
N GLY A 211 10.40 17.87 -1.71
CA GLY A 211 9.01 17.81 -2.12
C GLY A 211 8.36 19.21 -2.23
N PRO A 212 7.26 19.35 -3.00
CA PRO A 212 6.58 20.65 -3.12
C PRO A 212 6.17 21.22 -1.77
N ALA A 213 6.54 22.47 -1.49
CA ALA A 213 6.15 23.14 -0.25
C ALA A 213 4.63 23.41 -0.22
N PRO A 214 3.93 23.12 0.89
CA PRO A 214 2.52 23.43 1.03
C PRO A 214 2.32 24.96 1.14
N SER A 215 1.21 25.47 0.62
CA SER A 215 0.83 26.87 0.83
C SER A 215 0.48 27.13 2.31
N MET A 216 0.59 28.38 2.75
CA MET A 216 0.16 28.76 4.11
C MET A 216 -1.33 28.51 4.35
N ALA A 217 -2.17 28.59 3.31
CA ALA A 217 -3.58 28.23 3.41
C ALA A 217 -3.77 26.73 3.66
N LEU A 218 -3.01 25.87 2.96
CA LEU A 218 -3.04 24.43 3.18
C LEU A 218 -2.58 24.07 4.61
N ILE A 219 -1.48 24.68 5.09
CA ILE A 219 -1.01 24.50 6.47
C ILE A 219 -2.11 24.88 7.47
N ARG A 220 -2.74 26.06 7.30
CA ARG A 220 -3.83 26.52 8.17
C ARG A 220 -5.04 25.58 8.12
N ALA A 221 -5.42 25.10 6.95
CA ALA A 221 -6.55 24.19 6.78
C ALA A 221 -6.36 22.86 7.52
N ILE A 222 -5.18 22.24 7.43
CA ILE A 222 -4.84 21.03 8.20
C ILE A 222 -4.90 21.34 9.71
N ARG A 223 -4.22 22.40 10.14
CA ARG A 223 -4.09 22.72 11.57
C ARG A 223 -5.41 23.11 12.24
N ALA A 224 -6.33 23.75 11.51
CA ALA A 224 -7.64 24.14 12.03
C ALA A 224 -8.53 22.95 12.47
N ARG A 225 -8.19 21.72 12.06
CA ARG A 225 -8.91 20.50 12.43
C ARG A 225 -8.18 19.63 13.44
N CYS A 226 -6.98 20.03 13.85
CA CYS A 226 -6.19 19.30 14.82
C CYS A 226 -6.67 19.61 16.25
N PRO A 227 -6.70 18.62 17.16
CA PRO A 227 -6.99 18.87 18.56
C PRO A 227 -5.88 19.72 19.22
N ALA A 228 -6.22 20.39 20.31
CA ALA A 228 -5.35 21.40 20.94
C ALA A 228 -4.03 20.80 21.47
N ASP A 229 -4.06 19.57 21.96
CA ASP A 229 -2.89 18.80 22.40
C ASP A 229 -1.94 18.49 21.24
N LEU A 230 -2.46 18.09 20.08
CA LEU A 230 -1.66 17.89 18.88
C LEU A 230 -1.06 19.21 18.40
N LEU A 231 -1.80 20.32 18.44
CA LEU A 231 -1.25 21.64 18.10
C LEU A 231 -0.18 22.10 19.09
N ALA A 232 -0.33 21.80 20.38
CA ALA A 232 0.67 22.07 21.40
C ALA A 232 1.96 21.27 21.19
N ALA A 233 1.86 20.03 20.70
CA ALA A 233 3.01 19.22 20.27
C ALA A 233 3.62 19.68 18.93
N ASN A 234 2.94 20.57 18.19
CA ASN A 234 3.39 21.14 16.91
C ASN A 234 3.31 22.67 16.93
N PRO A 235 4.02 23.36 17.84
CA PRO A 235 3.89 24.81 18.04
C PRO A 235 4.42 25.61 16.83
N VAL A 236 5.40 25.05 16.12
CA VAL A 236 6.00 25.63 14.91
C VAL A 236 5.62 24.74 13.73
N ALA A 237 5.16 25.33 12.62
CA ALA A 237 4.75 24.64 11.40
C ALA A 237 5.63 25.07 10.22
N THR A 238 6.88 24.58 10.21
CA THR A 238 7.89 24.92 9.20
C THR A 238 8.58 23.67 8.69
N GLN A 239 9.24 23.81 7.54
CA GLN A 239 10.13 22.79 6.99
C GLN A 239 11.21 22.38 8.00
N GLU A 240 11.92 23.36 8.60
CA GLU A 240 13.00 23.08 9.55
C GLU A 240 12.51 22.29 10.77
N ALA A 241 11.34 22.62 11.30
CA ALA A 241 10.75 21.86 12.40
C ALA A 241 10.44 20.41 12.00
N ALA A 242 9.92 20.19 10.79
CA ALA A 242 9.63 18.86 10.27
C ALA A 242 10.91 18.03 10.05
N LEU A 243 11.95 18.63 9.48
CA LEU A 243 13.27 18.00 9.32
C LEU A 243 13.88 17.66 10.68
N GLN A 244 13.82 18.60 11.64
CA GLN A 244 14.32 18.37 12.99
C GLN A 244 13.58 17.22 13.69
N ALA A 245 12.27 17.08 13.48
CA ALA A 245 11.50 15.96 14.04
C ALA A 245 12.00 14.61 13.51
N CYS A 246 12.35 14.50 12.23
CA CYS A 246 12.97 13.28 11.68
C CYS A 246 14.33 12.99 12.30
N ARG A 247 15.18 14.02 12.40
CA ARG A 247 16.52 13.91 13.01
C ARG A 247 16.45 13.46 14.47
N SER A 248 15.55 14.06 15.26
CA SER A 248 15.30 13.68 16.65
C SER A 248 14.74 12.26 16.76
N ALA A 249 13.74 11.89 15.95
CA ALA A 249 13.19 10.54 15.95
C ALA A 249 14.25 9.48 15.62
N ARG A 250 15.18 9.78 14.71
CA ARG A 250 16.34 8.92 14.42
C ARG A 250 17.29 8.82 15.61
N ALA A 251 17.66 9.95 16.22
CA ALA A 251 18.56 9.98 17.38
C ALA A 251 17.99 9.23 18.60
N GLU A 252 16.67 9.27 18.78
CA GLU A 252 15.95 8.57 19.83
C GLU A 252 15.65 7.09 19.51
N GLY A 253 16.03 6.59 18.33
CA GLY A 253 15.78 5.21 17.94
C GLY A 253 14.30 4.88 17.68
N ARG A 254 13.46 5.87 17.35
CA ARG A 254 12.01 5.69 17.15
C ARG A 254 11.64 4.77 15.99
N ALA A 255 12.59 4.50 15.08
CA ALA A 255 12.39 3.58 13.97
C ALA A 255 12.00 2.16 14.44
N SER A 256 12.42 1.72 15.64
CA SER A 256 12.06 0.41 16.22
C SER A 256 11.02 0.51 17.35
N ASP A 257 10.49 1.71 17.63
CA ASP A 257 9.56 1.96 18.74
C ASP A 257 8.10 1.84 18.25
N ASP A 258 7.50 0.68 18.50
CA ASP A 258 6.12 0.40 18.07
C ASP A 258 5.09 1.18 18.91
N ASP A 259 5.34 1.46 20.19
CA ASP A 259 4.46 2.28 21.04
C ASP A 259 4.38 3.72 20.53
N TRP A 260 5.53 4.26 20.11
CA TRP A 260 5.59 5.58 19.47
C TRP A 260 4.84 5.59 18.14
N LEU A 261 5.00 4.56 17.29
CA LEU A 261 4.23 4.42 16.06
C LEU A 261 2.72 4.42 16.33
N GLU A 262 2.26 3.63 17.30
CA GLU A 262 0.85 3.58 17.67
C GLU A 262 0.33 4.92 18.19
N ALA A 263 1.12 5.64 18.98
CA ALA A 263 0.78 6.99 19.43
C ALA A 263 0.61 7.94 18.24
N ARG A 264 1.56 7.96 17.30
CA ARG A 264 1.48 8.80 16.09
C ARG A 264 0.32 8.41 15.18
N ALA A 265 -0.01 7.12 15.10
CA ALA A 265 -1.18 6.65 14.35
C ALA A 265 -2.50 7.10 15.00
N ARG A 266 -2.57 7.14 16.34
CA ARG A 266 -3.72 7.72 17.06
C ARG A 266 -3.84 9.22 16.81
N ASP A 267 -2.74 9.95 16.83
CA ASP A 267 -2.71 11.38 16.52
C ASP A 267 -3.24 11.64 15.09
N LEU A 268 -2.82 10.84 14.11
CA LEU A 268 -3.33 10.93 12.74
C LEU A 268 -4.85 10.69 12.68
N LEU A 269 -5.36 9.70 13.42
CA LEU A 269 -6.80 9.43 13.49
C LEU A 269 -7.59 10.58 14.13
N ALA A 270 -6.99 11.29 15.09
CA ALA A 270 -7.60 12.40 15.81
C ALA A 270 -7.80 13.67 14.93
N ILE A 271 -7.05 13.83 13.84
CA ILE A 271 -7.25 14.91 12.84
C ILE A 271 -8.60 14.74 12.11
N GLY A 272 -9.20 13.54 12.21
CA GLY A 272 -10.48 13.18 11.63
C GLY A 272 -10.33 12.46 10.29
N ARG A 273 -11.05 11.35 10.11
CA ARG A 273 -11.01 10.51 8.89
C ARG A 273 -11.58 11.19 7.64
N SER A 274 -12.34 12.28 7.82
CA SER A 274 -12.99 12.99 6.71
C SER A 274 -12.02 13.99 6.07
N PRO A 275 -11.75 13.89 4.76
CA PRO A 275 -10.85 14.80 4.06
C PRO A 275 -11.20 16.28 4.29
N ILE A 276 -10.19 17.14 4.41
CA ILE A 276 -10.31 18.55 4.81
C ILE A 276 -10.52 19.42 3.57
N PRO A 277 -11.67 20.09 3.38
CA PRO A 277 -11.83 20.99 2.24
C PRO A 277 -10.82 22.15 2.35
N VAL A 278 -10.00 22.31 1.32
CA VAL A 278 -9.15 23.49 1.13
C VAL A 278 -10.02 24.52 0.43
N LEU A 279 -10.30 25.61 1.13
CA LEU A 279 -10.95 26.77 0.54
C LEU A 279 -9.87 27.63 -0.11
N GLU A 280 -9.63 27.43 -1.41
CA GLU A 280 -9.05 28.47 -2.26
C GLU A 280 -9.83 28.50 -3.59
N ARG A 281 -10.82 29.39 -3.66
CA ARG A 281 -11.18 30.07 -4.91
C ARG A 281 -10.89 31.54 -4.70
N GLY A 282 -9.69 31.96 -5.11
CA GLY A 282 -9.41 33.30 -5.59
C GLY A 282 -9.18 33.18 -7.08
#